data_AF-A0A0R3PPC2-F1
#
_entry.id   AF-A0A0R3PPC2-F1
#
_cell.length_a   1.000
_cell.length_b   1.000
_cell.length_c   1.000
_cell.angle_alpha   90.00
_cell.angle_beta   90.00
_cell.angle_gamma   90.00
#
_symmetry.space_group_name_H-M   'P 1'
#
loop_
_entity.id
_entity.type
_entity.pdbx_description
1 polymer ?
#
loop_
_entity_poly.entity_id
_entity_poly.type
_entity_poly.pdbx_seq_one_letter_code
_entity_poly.pdbx_strand_id
1 'polypeptide(L)'
;MNATIHPSASFDEQRAAESLERAMRGFGTDKKKVVDVLVGCNNAQRQMIRTPYKVRYGKDLESELKRELSGELEDVIVALMQTPTKRDVLDIQKAVKGFGTNEKVLIEILASRSNEEIQAIR
;
A
#
# COMPACT_ATOMS: atom_id res chain seq x y z
N MET A 1 -3.73 21.64 1.72
CA MET A 1 -4.05 20.79 0.57
C MET A 1 -5.23 19.91 0.94
N ASN A 2 -6.17 19.69 0.02
CA ASN A 2 -7.29 18.76 0.25
C ASN A 2 -6.89 17.35 -0.23
N ALA A 3 -7.34 16.32 0.49
CA ALA A 3 -7.14 14.94 0.07
C ALA A 3 -7.89 14.64 -1.24
N THR A 4 -7.29 13.84 -2.13
CA THR A 4 -7.87 13.44 -3.42
C THR A 4 -8.49 12.05 -3.41
N ILE A 5 -8.15 11.23 -2.40
CA ILE A 5 -8.75 9.91 -2.17
C ILE A 5 -9.62 10.00 -0.91
N HIS A 6 -10.89 9.64 -1.06
CA HIS A 6 -11.89 9.65 0.00
C HIS A 6 -12.34 8.21 0.33
N PRO A 7 -12.82 7.96 1.56
CA PRO A 7 -13.44 6.67 1.88
C PRO A 7 -14.64 6.41 0.96
N SER A 8 -14.72 5.21 0.41
CA SER A 8 -15.89 4.78 -0.36
C SER A 8 -17.03 4.42 0.60
N ALA A 9 -18.20 5.05 0.46
CA ALA A 9 -19.35 4.83 1.33
C ALA A 9 -19.96 3.42 1.17
N SER A 10 -19.84 2.83 -0.02
CA SER A 10 -20.34 1.48 -0.34
C SER A 10 -19.23 0.43 -0.28
N PHE A 11 -18.18 0.68 0.51
CA PHE A 11 -17.05 -0.22 0.63
C PHE A 11 -17.42 -1.53 1.33
N ASP A 12 -17.05 -2.64 0.70
CA ASP A 12 -17.20 -4.00 1.21
C ASP A 12 -15.83 -4.69 1.11
N GLU A 13 -15.22 -4.95 2.26
CA GLU A 13 -13.89 -5.55 2.38
C GLU A 13 -13.84 -6.99 1.84
N GLN A 14 -14.93 -7.76 1.97
CA GLN A 14 -15.02 -9.14 1.47
C GLN A 14 -15.07 -9.13 -0.05
N ARG A 15 -15.92 -8.28 -0.63
CA ARG A 15 -16.05 -8.13 -2.08
C ARG A 15 -14.77 -7.58 -2.70
N ALA A 16 -14.08 -6.67 -2.03
CA ALA A 16 -12.79 -6.16 -2.46
C ALA A 16 -11.73 -7.27 -2.45
N ALA A 17 -11.64 -8.06 -1.38
CA ALA A 17 -10.73 -9.21 -1.30
C ALA A 17 -11.00 -10.24 -2.40
N GLU A 18 -12.26 -10.59 -2.65
CA GLU A 18 -12.63 -11.48 -3.75
C GLU A 18 -12.24 -10.92 -5.12
N SER A 19 -12.46 -9.62 -5.32
CA SER A 19 -12.16 -8.97 -6.61
C SER A 19 -10.66 -8.98 -6.88
N LEU A 20 -9.84 -8.76 -5.85
CA LEU A 20 -8.38 -8.83 -5.94
C LEU A 20 -7.91 -10.26 -6.22
N GLU A 21 -8.44 -11.28 -5.52
CA GLU A 21 -8.06 -12.67 -5.81
C GLU A 21 -8.43 -13.05 -7.25
N ARG A 22 -9.63 -12.68 -7.72
CA ARG A 22 -10.04 -12.96 -9.10
C ARG A 22 -9.14 -12.26 -10.13
N ALA A 23 -8.69 -11.05 -9.83
CA ALA A 23 -7.79 -10.30 -10.71
C ALA A 23 -6.38 -10.90 -10.76
N MET A 24 -5.93 -11.54 -9.69
CA MET A 24 -4.60 -12.14 -9.55
C MET A 24 -4.53 -13.63 -9.88
N ARG A 25 -5.67 -14.32 -9.98
CA ARG A 25 -5.71 -15.77 -10.18
C ARG A 25 -5.66 -16.13 -11.67
N GLY A 26 -4.69 -16.96 -12.05
CA GLY A 26 -4.62 -17.61 -13.35
C GLY A 26 -3.32 -17.29 -14.07
N PHE A 27 -3.30 -17.45 -15.39
CA PHE A 27 -2.13 -17.07 -16.19
C PHE A 27 -2.16 -15.55 -16.44
N GLY A 28 -1.34 -14.83 -15.69
CA GLY A 28 -1.29 -13.37 -15.73
C GLY A 28 -2.26 -12.69 -14.75
N THR A 29 -2.16 -11.37 -14.67
CA THR A 29 -2.85 -10.53 -13.69
C THR A 29 -3.64 -9.43 -14.39
N ASP A 30 -4.90 -9.23 -14.02
CA ASP A 30 -5.69 -8.06 -14.42
C ASP A 30 -5.24 -6.84 -13.60
N LYS A 31 -4.14 -6.23 -14.05
CA LYS A 31 -3.52 -5.04 -13.44
C LYS A 31 -4.49 -3.88 -13.31
N LYS A 32 -5.39 -3.70 -14.29
CA LYS A 32 -6.39 -2.62 -14.28
C LYS A 32 -7.37 -2.84 -13.14
N LYS A 33 -7.87 -4.07 -12.97
CA LYS A 33 -8.80 -4.39 -11.89
C LYS A 33 -8.17 -4.21 -10.50
N VAL A 34 -6.91 -4.58 -10.35
CA VAL A 34 -6.14 -4.35 -9.10
C VAL A 34 -6.08 -2.85 -8.80
N VAL A 35 -5.70 -2.02 -9.78
CA VAL A 35 -5.65 -0.57 -9.63
C VAL A 35 -7.03 -0.02 -9.25
N ASP A 36 -8.06 -0.34 -10.01
CA ASP A 36 -9.42 0.19 -9.82
C ASP A 36 -9.95 -0.07 -8.40
N VAL A 37 -9.70 -1.28 -7.85
CA VAL A 37 -10.11 -1.62 -6.48
C VAL A 37 -9.33 -0.81 -5.45
N LEU A 38 -8.01 -0.72 -5.59
CA LEU A 38 -7.16 -0.09 -4.58
C LEU A 38 -7.22 1.43 -4.60
N VAL A 39 -7.37 2.07 -5.77
CA VAL A 39 -7.54 3.53 -5.86
C VAL A 39 -8.96 3.98 -5.53
N GLY A 40 -9.94 3.08 -5.62
CA GLY A 40 -11.33 3.33 -5.24
C GLY A 40 -11.61 3.33 -3.73
N CYS A 41 -10.61 3.08 -2.89
CA CYS A 41 -10.75 3.10 -1.43
C CYS A 41 -9.55 3.78 -0.75
N ASN A 42 -9.79 4.32 0.44
CA ASN A 42 -8.74 4.99 1.22
C ASN A 42 -7.81 3.99 1.93
N ASN A 43 -6.74 4.46 2.56
CA ASN A 43 -5.77 3.57 3.20
C ASN A 43 -6.38 2.72 4.33
N ALA A 44 -7.27 3.29 5.15
CA ALA A 44 -7.96 2.55 6.21
C ALA A 44 -8.76 1.37 5.64
N GLN A 45 -9.52 1.61 4.57
CA GLN A 45 -10.26 0.59 3.85
C GLN A 45 -9.32 -0.46 3.22
N ARG A 46 -8.16 -0.06 2.67
CA ARG A 46 -7.16 -1.03 2.19
C ARG A 46 -6.64 -1.95 3.30
N GLN A 47 -6.45 -1.42 4.52
CA GLN A 47 -6.08 -2.26 5.67
C GLN A 47 -7.18 -3.27 6.00
N MET A 48 -8.45 -2.86 5.90
CA MET A 48 -9.61 -3.73 6.13
C MET A 48 -9.65 -4.91 5.14
N ILE A 49 -9.16 -4.77 3.91
CA ILE A 49 -9.13 -5.88 2.91
C ILE A 49 -8.15 -7.00 3.31
N ARG A 50 -7.08 -6.68 4.05
CA ARG A 50 -6.02 -7.65 4.38
C ARG A 50 -6.56 -8.85 5.18
N THR A 51 -7.42 -8.59 6.16
CA THR A 51 -7.99 -9.63 7.03
C THR A 51 -8.86 -10.64 6.28
N PRO A 52 -9.93 -10.25 5.55
CA PRO A 52 -10.76 -11.20 4.81
C PRO A 52 -9.99 -11.93 3.72
N TYR A 53 -9.03 -11.26 3.05
CA TYR A 53 -8.16 -11.90 2.07
C TYR A 53 -7.32 -13.02 2.71
N LYS A 54 -6.68 -12.74 3.85
CA LYS A 54 -5.90 -13.74 4.60
C LYS A 54 -6.76 -14.89 5.13
N VAL A 55 -7.92 -14.58 5.70
CA VAL A 55 -8.84 -15.59 6.26
C VAL A 55 -9.35 -16.52 5.16
N ARG A 56 -9.70 -15.99 4.00
CA ARG A 56 -10.34 -16.76 2.93
C ARG A 56 -9.36 -17.54 2.07
N TYR A 57 -8.19 -16.97 1.80
CA TYR A 57 -7.23 -17.55 0.85
C TYR A 57 -5.96 -18.07 1.51
N GLY A 58 -5.73 -17.75 2.79
CA GLY A 58 -4.53 -18.17 3.52
C GLY A 58 -3.25 -17.45 3.10
N LYS A 59 -3.36 -16.33 2.37
CA LYS A 59 -2.23 -15.59 1.78
C LYS A 59 -2.16 -14.16 2.30
N ASP A 60 -0.96 -13.59 2.36
CA ASP A 60 -0.78 -12.17 2.66
C ASP A 60 -0.96 -11.32 1.40
N LEU A 61 -1.95 -10.42 1.42
CA LEU A 61 -2.32 -9.63 0.24
C LEU A 61 -1.16 -8.78 -0.31
N GLU A 62 -0.34 -8.17 0.55
CA GLU A 62 0.80 -7.36 0.10
C GLU A 62 1.86 -8.23 -0.61
N SER A 63 2.09 -9.44 -0.10
CA SER A 63 3.01 -10.41 -0.69
C SER A 63 2.50 -10.96 -2.03
N GLU A 64 1.19 -11.21 -2.15
CA GLU A 64 0.58 -11.60 -3.44
C GLU A 64 0.73 -10.48 -4.47
N LEU A 65 0.43 -9.23 -4.10
CA LEU A 65 0.58 -8.08 -4.99
C LEU A 65 2.02 -7.91 -5.49
N LYS A 66 3.02 -8.14 -4.62
CA LYS A 66 4.45 -8.13 -5.02
C LYS A 66 4.81 -9.24 -6.00
N ARG A 67 4.17 -10.41 -5.90
CA ARG A 67 4.46 -11.52 -6.81
C ARG A 67 3.82 -11.32 -8.18
N GLU A 68 2.62 -10.74 -8.21
CA GLU A 68 1.81 -10.60 -9.43
C GLU A 68 2.12 -9.32 -10.22
N LEU A 69 2.68 -8.30 -9.57
CA LEU A 69 3.07 -7.05 -10.20
C LEU A 69 4.59 -6.97 -10.35
N SER A 70 5.06 -6.01 -11.15
CA SER A 70 6.48 -5.77 -11.36
C SER A 70 6.75 -4.31 -11.68
N GLY A 71 7.93 -3.81 -11.30
CA GLY A 71 8.41 -2.47 -11.64
C GLY A 71 7.63 -1.36 -10.94
N GLU A 72 7.52 -0.19 -11.57
CA GLU A 72 6.93 1.01 -10.94
C GLU A 72 5.49 0.80 -10.46
N LEU A 73 4.71 -0.01 -11.16
CA LEU A 73 3.34 -0.32 -10.76
C LEU A 73 3.30 -1.11 -9.45
N GLU A 74 4.22 -2.09 -9.28
CA GLU A 74 4.35 -2.84 -8.04
C GLU A 74 4.72 -1.89 -6.90
N ASP A 75 5.73 -1.05 -7.10
CA ASP A 75 6.21 -0.10 -6.09
C ASP A 75 5.08 0.79 -5.56
N VAL A 76 4.30 1.38 -6.47
CA VAL A 76 3.19 2.27 -6.10
C VAL A 76 2.06 1.49 -5.41
N ILE A 77 1.67 0.33 -5.93
CA ILE A 77 0.56 -0.44 -5.36
C ILE A 77 0.91 -0.97 -3.97
N VAL A 78 2.13 -1.46 -3.78
CA VAL A 78 2.62 -1.91 -2.48
C VAL A 78 2.69 -0.74 -1.49
N ALA A 79 3.20 0.43 -1.93
CA ALA A 79 3.23 1.62 -1.10
C ALA A 79 1.82 2.05 -0.67
N LEU A 80 0.84 2.02 -1.57
CA LEU A 80 -0.56 2.36 -1.27
C LEU A 80 -1.21 1.42 -0.25
N MET A 81 -0.72 0.17 -0.14
CA MET A 81 -1.18 -0.81 0.83
C MET A 81 -0.59 -0.63 2.23
N GLN A 82 0.51 0.11 2.38
CA GLN A 82 1.17 0.33 3.67
C GLN A 82 0.49 1.47 4.43
N THR A 83 0.45 1.40 5.77
CA THR A 83 0.02 2.55 6.57
C THR A 83 1.01 3.70 6.37
N PRO A 84 0.60 4.97 6.51
CA PRO A 84 1.49 6.12 6.32
C PRO A 84 2.79 5.99 7.12
N THR A 85 2.69 5.66 8.42
CA THR A 85 3.86 5.44 9.28
C THR A 85 4.76 4.30 8.81
N LYS A 86 4.18 3.15 8.41
CA LYS A 86 4.97 2.02 7.89
C LYS A 86 5.71 2.42 6.61
N ARG A 87 5.06 3.22 5.75
CA ARG A 87 5.66 3.70 4.51
C ARG A 87 6.86 4.60 4.78
N ASP A 88 6.72 5.57 5.69
CA ASP A 88 7.80 6.47 6.09
C ASP A 88 9.00 5.70 6.67
N VAL A 89 8.76 4.73 7.56
CA VAL A 89 9.82 3.88 8.14
C VAL A 89 10.57 3.13 7.03
N LEU A 90 9.86 2.54 6.08
CA LEU A 90 10.48 1.79 4.99
C LEU A 90 11.28 2.70 4.04
N ASP A 91 10.81 3.91 3.77
CA ASP A 91 11.52 4.87 2.93
C ASP A 91 12.77 5.40 3.61
N ILE A 92 12.73 5.69 4.92
CA ILE A 92 13.92 6.03 5.70
C ILE A 92 14.92 4.88 5.67
N GLN A 93 14.48 3.64 5.93
CA GLN A 93 15.35 2.46 5.88
C GLN A 93 16.00 2.28 4.50
N LYS A 94 15.23 2.45 3.43
CA LYS A 94 15.74 2.39 2.05
C LYS A 94 16.75 3.50 1.76
N ALA A 95 16.52 4.70 2.30
CA ALA A 95 17.40 5.86 2.11
C ALA A 95 18.78 5.71 2.77
N VAL A 96 18.90 4.93 3.86
CA VAL A 96 20.15 4.79 4.62
C VAL A 96 20.88 3.46 4.39
N LYS A 97 20.21 2.43 3.87
CA LYS A 97 20.78 1.07 3.74
C LYS A 97 21.73 0.91 2.53
N GLY A 98 21.66 1.82 1.56
CA GLY A 98 22.39 1.73 0.29
C GLY A 98 23.85 2.21 0.38
N PHE A 99 24.51 2.28 -0.79
CA PHE A 99 25.78 2.97 -0.90
C PHE A 99 25.53 4.48 -0.86
N GLY A 100 26.08 5.14 0.16
CA GLY A 100 25.73 6.53 0.47
C GLY A 100 24.35 6.64 1.12
N THR A 101 23.84 7.86 1.16
CA THR A 101 22.55 8.19 1.78
C THR A 101 21.69 8.91 0.76
N ASN A 102 20.38 8.66 0.74
CA ASN A 102 19.46 9.49 -0.03
C ASN A 102 18.92 10.62 0.85
N GLU A 103 19.66 11.72 0.94
CA GLU A 103 19.32 12.83 1.84
C GLU A 103 18.02 13.51 1.43
N LYS A 104 17.64 13.49 0.15
CA LYS A 104 16.39 14.10 -0.31
C LYS A 104 15.17 13.45 0.34
N VAL A 105 15.15 12.11 0.40
CA VAL A 105 14.05 11.36 1.06
C VAL A 105 14.03 11.65 2.57
N LEU A 106 15.20 11.69 3.20
CA LEU A 106 15.29 11.99 4.64
C LEU A 106 14.79 13.41 4.95
N ILE A 107 15.24 14.40 4.18
CA ILE A 107 14.82 15.80 4.34
C ILE A 107 13.31 15.92 4.12
N GLU A 108 12.77 15.29 3.07
CA GLU A 108 11.33 15.33 2.79
C GLU A 108 10.51 14.79 3.96
N ILE A 109 10.84 13.62 4.48
CA ILE A 109 10.07 13.00 5.57
C ILE A 109 10.28 13.78 6.87
N LEU A 110 11.54 14.02 7.27
CA LEU A 110 11.84 14.60 8.58
C LEU A 110 11.44 16.08 8.70
N ALA A 111 11.40 16.82 7.59
CA ALA A 111 11.04 18.24 7.61
C ALA A 111 9.54 18.51 7.35
N SER A 112 8.76 17.52 6.90
CA SER A 112 7.34 17.72 6.55
C SER A 112 6.35 17.05 7.50
N ARG A 113 6.76 16.06 8.29
CA ARG A 113 5.90 15.35 9.24
C ARG A 113 5.66 16.16 10.52
N SER A 114 4.49 15.99 11.13
CA SER A 114 4.18 16.58 12.44
C SER A 114 4.99 15.92 13.56
N ASN A 115 4.99 16.52 14.76
CA ASN A 115 5.67 15.93 15.91
C ASN A 115 5.09 14.54 16.27
N GLU A 116 3.79 14.38 16.16
CA GLU A 116 3.09 13.11 16.41
C GLU A 116 3.49 12.06 15.36
N GLU A 117 3.56 12.44 14.09
CA GLU A 117 3.98 11.56 13.01
C GLU A 117 5.45 11.14 13.17
N ILE A 118 6.35 12.08 13.50
CA ILE A 118 7.76 11.78 13.81
C ILE A 118 7.87 10.84 15.01
N GLN A 119 7.07 11.05 16.06
CA GLN A 119 7.06 10.15 17.20
C GLN A 119 6.55 8.75 16.84
N ALA A 120 5.61 8.63 15.90
CA ALA A 120 5.12 7.35 15.42
C ALA A 120 6.14 6.60 14.52
N ILE A 121 7.07 7.33 13.89
CA ILE A 121 8.16 6.76 13.06
C ILE A 121 9.30 6.16 13.91
N ARG A 122 9.42 6.56 15.19
CA ARG A 122 10.51 6.17 16.11
C ARG A 122 10.52 4.68 16.47
#